data_AF-A0A846XME1-F1
#
_entry.id   AF-A0A846XME1-F1
#
_cell.length_a   1.000
_cell.length_b   1.000
_cell.length_c   1.000
_cell.angle_alpha   90.00
_cell.angle_beta   90.00
_cell.angle_gamma   90.00
#
_symmetry.space_group_name_H-M   'P 1'
#
loop_
_entity.id
_entity.type
_entity.pdbx_description
1 polymer ?
#
loop_
_entity_poly.entity_id
_entity_poly.type
_entity_poly.pdbx_seq_one_letter_code
_entity_poly.pdbx_strand_id
1 'polypeptide(L)'
;MSTEEAVVGFPIEKLTDPTDNDPYPNLLELIINGNGLSLTYHANNLIVMVTGCDLLATITNNVTGNWSSLQKSSSAIRNLSAYNGAYHEALDGAMGLSEQTWKGNAADSAREFFKTLDAALDAQVDPLNKMADDIDGFALASYHMANGLATVVQALGDLAIQWMITKAAAAAKRIAAAIAATTGVGAAVAAGLTTTANILEGVAAAIAAIMATKVAKAINDLSQWVGAAQALVGAISAGLLSALETGTIPDLPSASYDHPGVL
;
A
#
# COMPACT_ATOMS: atom_id res chain seq x y z
N MET A 1 -2.64 2.93 -55.16
CA MET A 1 -1.98 3.66 -54.07
C MET A 1 -2.81 3.35 -52.83
N SER A 2 -2.37 2.40 -52.01
CA SER A 2 -3.14 1.87 -50.89
C SER A 2 -3.18 2.90 -49.77
N THR A 3 -4.39 3.30 -49.40
CA THR A 3 -4.68 3.99 -48.14
C THR A 3 -4.51 2.97 -47.02
N GLU A 4 -3.29 2.82 -46.50
CA GLU A 4 -3.14 2.41 -45.11
C GLU A 4 -3.69 3.58 -44.29
N GLU A 5 -4.95 3.45 -43.86
CA GLU A 5 -5.45 4.23 -42.74
C GLU A 5 -4.48 4.00 -41.59
N ALA A 6 -3.72 5.04 -41.22
CA ALA A 6 -3.07 5.07 -39.94
C ALA A 6 -4.20 4.91 -38.91
N VAL A 7 -4.30 3.72 -38.32
CA VAL A 7 -5.21 3.44 -37.23
C VAL A 7 -4.70 4.23 -36.03
N VAL A 8 -5.04 5.52 -35.99
CA VAL A 8 -4.90 6.34 -34.81
C VAL A 8 -5.94 5.77 -33.84
N GLY A 9 -5.48 4.91 -32.92
CA GLY A 9 -6.36 4.35 -31.90
C GLY A 9 -7.06 5.49 -31.16
N PHE A 10 -8.37 5.36 -30.93
CA PHE A 10 -9.11 6.45 -30.33
C PHE A 10 -8.60 6.69 -28.90
N PRO A 11 -8.35 7.94 -28.47
CA PRO A 11 -7.83 8.22 -27.14
C PRO A 11 -8.64 7.57 -26.02
N ILE A 12 -9.97 7.51 -26.21
CA ILE A 12 -10.92 6.88 -25.28
C ILE A 12 -10.59 5.41 -24.96
N GLU A 13 -9.94 4.68 -25.87
CA GLU A 13 -9.54 3.29 -25.68
C GLU A 13 -8.47 3.13 -24.59
N LYS A 14 -7.79 4.22 -24.22
CA LYS A 14 -6.80 4.23 -23.12
C LYS A 14 -7.44 4.32 -21.75
N LEU A 15 -8.69 4.77 -21.65
CA LEU A 15 -9.45 4.82 -20.40
C LEU A 15 -10.06 3.44 -20.09
N THR A 16 -9.19 2.51 -19.73
CA THR A 16 -9.58 1.14 -19.31
C THR A 16 -9.76 1.06 -17.80
N ASP A 17 -10.45 0.01 -17.35
CA ASP A 17 -10.61 -0.25 -15.91
C ASP A 17 -9.24 -0.48 -15.26
N PRO A 18 -8.93 0.22 -14.15
CA PRO A 18 -7.65 0.07 -13.48
C PRO A 18 -7.55 -1.29 -12.78
N THR A 19 -6.39 -1.92 -12.91
CA THR A 19 -6.12 -3.25 -12.31
C THR A 19 -5.19 -3.11 -11.11
N ASP A 20 -5.41 -3.92 -10.08
CA ASP A 20 -4.38 -4.24 -9.08
C ASP A 20 -3.54 -5.42 -9.54
N ASN A 21 -2.24 -5.37 -9.28
CA ASN A 21 -1.32 -6.46 -9.60
C ASN A 21 -0.73 -6.97 -8.28
N ASP A 22 -1.25 -8.11 -7.81
CA ASP A 22 -0.74 -8.75 -6.61
C ASP A 22 0.72 -9.16 -6.83
N PRO A 23 1.69 -8.57 -6.09
CA PRO A 23 3.10 -8.76 -6.38
C PRO A 23 3.59 -10.18 -6.05
N TYR A 24 2.87 -10.94 -5.20
CA TYR A 24 3.36 -12.25 -4.75
C TYR A 24 2.25 -13.31 -4.70
N PRO A 25 2.51 -14.54 -5.21
CA PRO A 25 1.61 -15.66 -5.00
C PRO A 25 1.48 -16.00 -3.50
N ASN A 26 0.26 -16.21 -3.02
CA ASN A 26 -0.07 -16.56 -1.62
C ASN A 26 0.82 -17.66 -0.99
N LEU A 27 1.28 -18.63 -1.79
CA LEU A 27 2.16 -19.72 -1.34
C LEU A 27 3.57 -19.23 -0.96
N LEU A 28 4.08 -18.22 -1.66
CA LEU A 28 5.39 -17.63 -1.38
C LEU A 28 5.34 -16.79 -0.11
N GLU A 29 4.25 -16.04 0.11
CA GLU A 29 4.02 -15.31 1.36
C GLU A 29 3.94 -16.25 2.56
N LEU A 30 3.27 -17.40 2.41
CA LEU A 30 3.13 -18.40 3.47
C LEU A 30 4.49 -18.95 3.93
N ILE A 31 5.41 -19.16 2.98
CA ILE A 31 6.75 -19.70 3.24
C ILE A 31 7.68 -18.62 3.81
N ILE A 32 7.67 -17.41 3.23
CA ILE A 32 8.57 -16.32 3.64
C ILE A 32 8.19 -15.78 5.03
N ASN A 33 6.90 -15.66 5.34
CA ASN A 33 6.45 -15.12 6.62
C ASN A 33 6.47 -16.14 7.76
N GLY A 34 6.80 -17.42 7.48
CA GLY A 34 6.84 -18.47 8.50
C GLY A 34 5.47 -18.84 9.10
N ASN A 35 4.39 -18.39 8.45
CA ASN A 35 3.01 -18.53 8.92
C ASN A 35 2.61 -19.98 9.23
N GLY A 36 3.19 -20.97 8.52
CA GLY A 36 2.91 -22.39 8.75
C GLY A 36 3.23 -22.91 10.16
N LEU A 37 4.13 -22.24 10.91
CA LEU A 37 4.54 -22.65 12.26
C LEU A 37 3.88 -21.83 13.38
N SER A 38 3.18 -20.74 13.05
CA SER A 38 2.61 -19.78 13.99
C SER A 38 1.29 -20.28 14.58
N LEU A 39 1.20 -20.38 15.90
CA LEU A 39 -0.03 -20.81 16.59
C LEU A 39 -1.15 -19.78 16.41
N THR A 40 -0.77 -18.50 16.40
CA THR A 40 -1.67 -17.37 16.19
C THR A 40 -2.22 -17.35 14.77
N TYR A 41 -1.41 -17.73 13.77
CA TYR A 41 -1.88 -17.90 12.39
C TYR A 41 -2.95 -19.00 12.29
N HIS A 42 -2.70 -20.16 12.89
CA HIS A 42 -3.68 -21.26 12.91
C HIS A 42 -4.95 -20.90 13.68
N ALA A 43 -4.82 -20.14 14.78
CA ALA A 43 -5.96 -19.63 15.53
C ALA A 43 -6.79 -18.64 14.69
N ASN A 44 -6.14 -17.72 13.96
CA ASN A 44 -6.83 -16.80 13.05
C ASN A 44 -7.53 -17.54 11.91
N ASN A 45 -6.89 -18.52 11.29
CA ASN A 45 -7.52 -19.34 10.24
C ASN A 45 -8.76 -20.08 10.74
N LEU A 46 -8.74 -20.56 11.99
CA LEU A 46 -9.92 -21.18 12.60
C LEU A 46 -11.05 -20.17 12.85
N ILE A 47 -10.71 -18.95 13.27
CA ILE A 47 -11.68 -17.85 13.40
C ILE A 47 -12.27 -17.49 12.04
N VAL A 48 -11.45 -17.38 10.99
CA VAL A 48 -11.91 -17.16 9.60
C VAL A 48 -12.83 -18.28 9.15
N MET A 49 -12.48 -19.54 9.41
CA MET A 49 -13.30 -20.69 9.02
C MET A 49 -14.68 -20.69 9.71
N VAL A 50 -14.75 -20.26 10.97
CA VAL A 50 -16.00 -20.27 11.76
C VAL A 50 -16.85 -19.01 11.55
N THR A 51 -16.21 -17.85 11.40
CA THR A 51 -16.88 -16.54 11.43
C THR A 51 -16.78 -15.76 10.13
N GLY A 52 -15.90 -16.17 9.21
CA GLY A 52 -15.56 -15.43 8.00
C GLY A 52 -14.71 -14.17 8.24
N CYS A 53 -14.37 -13.84 9.50
CA CYS A 53 -13.64 -12.64 9.85
C CYS A 53 -12.13 -12.92 9.99
N ASP A 54 -11.31 -12.25 9.17
CA ASP A 54 -9.86 -12.29 9.28
C ASP A 54 -9.37 -11.14 10.17
N LEU A 55 -9.08 -11.46 11.43
CA LEU A 55 -8.64 -10.48 12.42
C LEU A 55 -7.24 -9.96 12.12
N LEU A 56 -6.34 -10.82 11.62
CA LEU A 56 -5.00 -10.40 11.23
C LEU A 56 -5.08 -9.42 10.06
N ALA A 57 -5.81 -9.75 9.00
CA ALA A 57 -6.01 -8.84 7.88
C ALA A 57 -6.74 -7.56 8.31
N THR A 58 -7.71 -7.64 9.21
CA THR A 58 -8.41 -6.46 9.75
C THR A 58 -7.46 -5.54 10.50
N ILE A 59 -6.60 -6.07 11.36
CA ILE A 59 -5.63 -5.27 12.12
C ILE A 59 -4.61 -4.64 11.17
N THR A 60 -4.07 -5.42 10.23
CA THR A 60 -3.06 -4.89 9.31
C THR A 60 -3.65 -3.86 8.36
N ASN A 61 -4.81 -4.11 7.76
CA ASN A 61 -5.46 -3.18 6.83
C ASN A 61 -5.88 -1.87 7.51
N ASN A 62 -6.26 -1.90 8.80
CA ASN A 62 -6.55 -0.67 9.55
C ASN A 62 -5.30 0.19 9.78
N VAL A 63 -4.10 -0.41 9.85
CA VAL A 63 -2.86 0.32 10.10
C VAL A 63 -2.17 0.74 8.80
N THR A 64 -2.16 -0.14 7.80
CA THR A 64 -1.40 0.08 6.55
C THR A 64 -2.26 0.57 5.39
N GLY A 65 -3.58 0.66 5.58
CA GLY A 65 -4.53 1.06 4.56
C GLY A 65 -4.72 0.02 3.46
N ASN A 66 -5.50 0.40 2.45
CA ASN A 66 -5.78 -0.45 1.29
C ASN A 66 -4.77 -0.17 0.17
N TRP A 67 -3.68 -0.92 0.17
CA TRP A 67 -2.62 -0.82 -0.84
C TRP A 67 -3.12 -1.17 -2.26
N SER A 68 -4.11 -2.07 -2.40
CA SER A 68 -4.72 -2.41 -3.70
C SER A 68 -5.46 -1.21 -4.30
N SER A 69 -6.17 -0.43 -3.47
CA SER A 69 -6.78 0.83 -3.92
C SER A 69 -5.76 1.88 -4.35
N LEU A 70 -4.56 1.90 -3.74
CA LEU A 70 -3.47 2.77 -4.16
C LEU A 70 -2.92 2.36 -5.53
N GLN A 71 -2.68 1.06 -5.76
CA GLN A 71 -2.27 0.57 -7.08
C GLN A 71 -3.32 0.87 -8.17
N LYS A 72 -4.61 0.71 -7.85
CA LYS A 72 -5.69 1.09 -8.78
C LYS A 72 -5.67 2.58 -9.11
N SER A 73 -5.37 3.42 -8.12
CA SER A 73 -5.19 4.87 -8.36
C SER A 73 -4.02 5.16 -9.28
N SER A 74 -2.86 4.53 -9.07
CA SER A 74 -1.71 4.63 -9.98
C SER A 74 -2.06 4.18 -11.40
N SER A 75 -2.70 3.02 -11.55
CA SER A 75 -3.16 2.50 -12.86
C SER A 75 -4.12 3.48 -13.55
N ALA A 76 -5.06 4.07 -12.83
CA ALA A 76 -5.97 5.07 -13.38
C ALA A 76 -5.21 6.33 -13.86
N ILE A 77 -4.21 6.78 -13.11
CA ILE A 77 -3.36 7.94 -13.50
C ILE A 77 -2.56 7.62 -14.77
N ARG A 78 -2.03 6.39 -14.92
CA ARG A 78 -1.34 5.96 -16.15
C ARG A 78 -2.29 5.90 -17.34
N ASN A 79 -3.51 5.41 -17.13
CA ASN A 79 -4.54 5.40 -18.17
C ASN A 79 -4.90 6.81 -18.63
N LEU A 80 -4.95 7.78 -17.69
CA LEU A 80 -5.13 9.19 -18.00
C LEU A 80 -3.93 9.78 -18.76
N SER A 81 -2.71 9.47 -18.33
CA SER A 81 -1.48 9.88 -19.04
C SER A 81 -1.47 9.34 -20.48
N ALA A 82 -1.80 8.07 -20.67
CA ALA A 82 -1.90 7.44 -21.98
C ALA A 82 -3.02 8.04 -22.84
N TYR A 83 -4.14 8.42 -22.22
CA TYR A 83 -5.22 9.15 -22.90
C TYR A 83 -4.72 10.50 -23.41
N ASN A 84 -4.05 11.30 -22.57
CA ASN A 84 -3.49 12.60 -22.96
C ASN A 84 -2.47 12.43 -24.11
N GLY A 85 -1.61 11.41 -24.01
CA GLY A 85 -0.72 10.92 -25.06
C GLY A 85 -1.44 10.73 -26.41
N ALA A 86 -2.42 9.82 -26.42
CA ALA A 86 -3.18 9.53 -27.63
C ALA A 86 -3.98 10.74 -28.16
N TYR A 87 -4.45 11.62 -27.26
CA TYR A 87 -5.24 12.79 -27.64
C TYR A 87 -4.38 13.85 -28.35
N HIS A 88 -3.17 14.10 -27.87
CA HIS A 88 -2.25 15.04 -28.52
C HIS A 88 -1.83 14.50 -29.90
N GLU A 89 -1.50 13.20 -30.02
CA GLU A 89 -1.18 12.56 -31.30
C GLU A 89 -2.34 12.69 -32.32
N ALA A 90 -3.57 12.51 -31.86
CA ALA A 90 -4.76 12.65 -32.71
C ALA A 90 -5.01 14.12 -33.13
N LEU A 91 -4.77 15.08 -32.22
CA LEU A 91 -4.86 16.51 -32.54
C LEU A 91 -3.82 16.92 -33.57
N ASP A 92 -2.55 16.56 -33.38
CA ASP A 92 -1.46 16.89 -34.31
C ASP A 92 -1.75 16.34 -35.71
N GLY A 93 -2.19 15.08 -35.81
CA GLY A 93 -2.61 14.47 -37.07
C GLY A 93 -3.77 15.21 -37.76
N ALA A 94 -4.81 15.57 -37.00
CA ALA A 94 -5.96 16.32 -37.53
C ALA A 94 -5.58 17.73 -37.98
N MET A 95 -4.71 18.41 -37.23
CA MET A 95 -4.21 19.74 -37.55
C MET A 95 -3.35 19.72 -38.82
N GLY A 96 -2.45 18.74 -38.98
CA GLY A 96 -1.64 18.59 -40.19
C GLY A 96 -2.45 18.35 -41.48
N LEU A 97 -3.61 17.68 -41.38
CA LEU A 97 -4.57 17.55 -42.48
C LEU A 97 -5.30 18.88 -42.75
N SER A 98 -5.82 19.50 -41.70
CA SER A 98 -6.58 20.75 -41.77
C SER A 98 -5.76 21.90 -42.39
N GLU A 99 -4.47 21.96 -42.07
CA GLU A 99 -3.54 22.95 -42.61
C GLU A 99 -3.46 22.94 -44.14
N GLN A 100 -3.72 21.81 -44.80
CA GLN A 100 -3.60 21.70 -46.26
C GLN A 100 -4.81 22.32 -46.97
N THR A 101 -5.99 22.27 -46.36
CA THR A 101 -7.26 22.61 -47.01
C THR A 101 -7.96 23.83 -46.44
N TRP A 102 -7.70 24.20 -45.18
CA TRP A 102 -8.36 25.30 -44.50
C TRP A 102 -7.41 26.47 -44.24
N LYS A 103 -7.68 27.61 -44.88
CA LYS A 103 -6.84 28.82 -44.83
C LYS A 103 -7.68 30.05 -44.43
N GLY A 104 -7.01 31.08 -43.93
CA GLY A 104 -7.60 32.35 -43.52
C GLY A 104 -7.57 32.56 -42.00
N ASN A 105 -7.96 33.75 -41.55
CA ASN A 105 -7.81 34.18 -40.15
C ASN A 105 -8.43 33.23 -39.12
N ALA A 106 -9.57 32.61 -39.44
CA ALA A 106 -10.20 31.62 -38.56
C ALA A 106 -9.36 30.34 -38.42
N ALA A 107 -8.74 29.90 -39.51
CA ALA A 107 -7.86 28.73 -39.52
C ALA A 107 -6.55 28.98 -38.77
N ASP A 108 -6.04 30.21 -38.80
CA ASP A 108 -4.82 30.59 -38.07
C ASP A 108 -5.09 30.69 -36.57
N SER A 109 -6.22 31.28 -36.16
CA SER A 109 -6.65 31.31 -34.76
C SER A 109 -6.93 29.91 -34.20
N ALA A 110 -7.57 29.03 -34.98
CA ALA A 110 -7.78 27.64 -34.57
C ALA A 110 -6.46 26.89 -34.39
N ARG A 111 -5.48 27.11 -35.28
CA ARG A 111 -4.14 26.52 -35.16
C ARG A 111 -3.43 26.93 -33.88
N GLU A 112 -3.48 28.21 -33.54
CA GLU A 112 -2.86 28.71 -32.31
C GLU A 112 -3.51 28.10 -31.06
N PHE A 113 -4.84 28.00 -31.04
CA PHE A 113 -5.57 27.35 -29.95
C PHE A 113 -5.19 25.86 -29.82
N PHE A 114 -5.28 25.08 -30.89
CA PHE A 114 -5.01 23.64 -30.84
C PHE A 114 -3.53 23.34 -30.57
N LYS A 115 -2.60 24.17 -31.05
CA LYS A 115 -1.18 24.04 -30.70
C LYS A 115 -0.94 24.26 -29.20
N THR A 116 -1.66 25.20 -28.59
CA THR A 116 -1.59 25.44 -27.15
C THR A 116 -2.17 24.27 -26.36
N LEU A 117 -3.30 23.72 -26.82
CA LEU A 117 -3.92 22.54 -26.22
C LEU A 117 -3.03 21.29 -26.35
N ASP A 118 -2.45 21.07 -27.52
CA ASP A 118 -1.55 19.95 -27.82
C ASP A 118 -0.32 19.96 -26.89
N ALA A 119 0.34 21.12 -26.80
CA ALA A 119 1.47 21.29 -25.87
C ALA A 119 1.07 21.09 -24.40
N ALA A 120 -0.14 21.49 -24.01
CA ALA A 120 -0.63 21.27 -22.64
C ALA A 120 -0.88 19.79 -22.32
N LEU A 121 -1.40 19.03 -23.28
CA LEU A 121 -1.65 17.60 -23.13
C LEU A 121 -0.35 16.80 -23.04
N ASP A 122 0.60 17.06 -23.93
CA ASP A 122 1.94 16.43 -23.93
C ASP A 122 2.68 16.71 -22.62
N ALA A 123 2.67 17.97 -22.17
CA ALA A 123 3.34 18.38 -20.94
C ALA A 123 2.75 17.74 -19.66
N GLN A 124 1.52 17.20 -19.70
CA GLN A 124 0.93 16.47 -18.58
C GLN A 124 1.36 15.00 -18.50
N VAL A 125 1.83 14.40 -19.60
CA VAL A 125 2.12 12.95 -19.69
C VAL A 125 3.17 12.52 -18.66
N ASP A 126 4.32 13.19 -18.66
CA ASP A 126 5.46 12.86 -17.79
C ASP A 126 5.16 13.08 -16.29
N PRO A 127 4.59 14.22 -15.85
CA PRO A 127 4.19 14.43 -14.46
C PRO A 127 3.17 13.38 -13.97
N LEU A 128 2.19 13.01 -14.79
CA LEU A 128 1.22 11.98 -14.43
C LEU A 128 1.89 10.61 -14.26
N ASN A 129 2.79 10.22 -15.17
CA ASN A 129 3.55 8.97 -15.05
C ASN A 129 4.43 8.94 -13.81
N LYS A 130 5.12 10.04 -13.50
CA LYS A 130 5.93 10.17 -12.29
C LYS A 130 5.07 10.03 -11.03
N MET A 131 3.91 10.67 -10.99
CA MET A 131 2.97 10.55 -9.88
C MET A 131 2.47 9.11 -9.71
N ALA A 132 2.19 8.40 -10.81
CA ALA A 132 1.84 6.99 -10.77
C ALA A 132 2.97 6.11 -10.21
N ASP A 133 4.22 6.33 -10.64
CA ASP A 133 5.40 5.62 -10.12
C ASP A 133 5.57 5.83 -8.60
N ASP A 134 5.41 7.07 -8.14
CA ASP A 134 5.50 7.44 -6.72
C ASP A 134 4.39 6.75 -5.89
N ILE A 135 3.17 6.67 -6.42
CA ILE A 135 2.05 5.96 -5.79
C ILE A 135 2.29 4.44 -5.76
N ASP A 136 2.83 3.85 -6.83
CA ASP A 136 3.16 2.41 -6.87
C ASP A 136 4.24 2.06 -5.84
N GLY A 137 5.29 2.87 -5.74
CA GLY A 137 6.33 2.70 -4.74
C GLY A 137 5.76 2.73 -3.32
N PHE A 138 4.81 3.62 -3.06
CA PHE A 138 4.12 3.68 -1.77
C PHE A 138 3.18 2.52 -1.51
N ALA A 139 2.42 2.08 -2.52
CA ALA A 139 1.55 0.92 -2.42
C ALA A 139 2.37 -0.33 -2.07
N LEU A 140 3.52 -0.54 -2.72
CA LEU A 140 4.42 -1.66 -2.43
C LEU A 140 5.02 -1.57 -1.02
N ALA A 141 5.44 -0.38 -0.59
CA ALA A 141 5.93 -0.17 0.79
C ALA A 141 4.83 -0.47 1.83
N SER A 142 3.60 -0.06 1.56
CA SER A 142 2.44 -0.30 2.42
C SER A 142 2.09 -1.78 2.50
N TYR A 143 2.17 -2.51 1.38
CA TYR A 143 2.02 -3.96 1.33
C TYR A 143 3.09 -4.68 2.17
N HIS A 144 4.37 -4.34 2.01
CA HIS A 144 5.44 -4.94 2.81
C HIS A 144 5.30 -4.64 4.30
N MET A 145 4.84 -3.44 4.64
CA MET A 145 4.53 -3.08 6.01
C MET A 145 3.40 -3.92 6.58
N ALA A 146 2.32 -4.15 5.81
CA ALA A 146 1.19 -4.96 6.25
C ALA A 146 1.65 -6.38 6.63
N ASN A 147 2.50 -6.97 5.78
CA ASN A 147 3.10 -8.28 6.03
C ASN A 147 4.06 -8.30 7.23
N GLY A 148 4.88 -7.26 7.39
CA GLY A 148 5.75 -7.10 8.55
C GLY A 148 4.95 -7.00 9.85
N LEU A 149 3.88 -6.19 9.85
CA LEU A 149 2.99 -6.03 10.99
C LEU A 149 2.23 -7.33 11.30
N ALA A 150 1.72 -8.05 10.29
CA ALA A 150 1.10 -9.35 10.47
C ALA A 150 2.05 -10.32 11.20
N THR A 151 3.30 -10.38 10.74
CA THR A 151 4.34 -11.23 11.33
C THR A 151 4.62 -10.86 12.79
N VAL A 152 4.68 -9.57 13.11
CA VAL A 152 4.87 -9.11 14.50
C VAL A 152 3.67 -9.46 15.37
N VAL A 153 2.45 -9.20 14.91
CA VAL A 153 1.22 -9.51 15.64
C VAL A 153 1.11 -11.00 15.93
N GLN A 154 1.41 -11.84 14.93
CA GLN A 154 1.47 -13.29 15.11
C GLN A 154 2.53 -13.71 16.14
N ALA A 155 3.75 -13.18 16.04
CA ALA A 155 4.82 -13.47 16.99
C ALA A 155 4.46 -13.02 18.42
N LEU A 156 3.75 -11.89 18.58
CA LEU A 156 3.26 -11.43 19.88
C LEU A 156 2.15 -12.35 20.42
N GLY A 157 1.23 -12.80 19.58
CA GLY A 157 0.21 -13.78 19.95
C GLY A 157 0.82 -15.10 20.44
N ASP A 158 1.83 -15.61 19.73
CA ASP A 158 2.53 -16.84 20.11
C ASP A 158 3.25 -16.69 21.45
N LEU A 159 3.93 -15.55 21.66
CA LEU A 159 4.56 -15.24 22.95
C LEU A 159 3.53 -15.07 24.07
N ALA A 160 2.38 -14.48 23.80
CA ALA A 160 1.31 -14.33 24.78
C ALA A 160 0.75 -15.70 25.19
N ILE A 161 0.55 -16.62 24.24
CA ILE A 161 0.16 -18.01 24.53
C ILE A 161 1.21 -18.71 25.39
N GLN A 162 2.49 -18.63 25.01
CA GLN A 162 3.59 -19.21 25.79
C GLN A 162 3.67 -18.62 27.20
N TRP A 163 3.48 -17.31 27.33
CA TRP A 163 3.43 -16.62 28.62
C TRP A 163 2.29 -17.13 29.49
N MET A 164 1.07 -17.26 28.95
CA MET A 164 -0.09 -17.77 29.66
C MET A 164 0.11 -19.21 30.15
N ILE A 165 0.62 -20.09 29.28
CA ILE A 165 0.92 -21.49 29.63
C ILE A 165 1.97 -21.53 30.76
N THR A 166 3.03 -20.72 30.65
CA THR A 166 4.09 -20.67 31.66
C THR A 166 3.57 -20.19 33.01
N LYS A 167 2.71 -19.16 33.02
CA LYS A 167 2.04 -18.67 34.24
C LYS A 167 1.10 -19.70 34.85
N ALA A 168 0.29 -20.37 34.03
CA ALA A 168 -0.59 -21.44 34.50
C ALA A 168 0.20 -22.61 35.11
N ALA A 169 1.32 -23.01 34.47
CA ALA A 169 2.21 -24.04 34.99
C ALA A 169 2.85 -23.63 36.33
N ALA A 170 3.31 -22.38 36.46
CA ALA A 170 3.84 -21.87 37.73
C ALA A 170 2.78 -21.91 38.84
N ALA A 171 1.55 -21.48 38.56
CA ALA A 171 0.44 -21.52 39.50
C ALA A 171 0.10 -22.96 39.93
N ALA A 172 -0.01 -23.89 38.98
CA ALA A 172 -0.25 -25.29 39.27
C ALA A 172 0.85 -25.91 40.16
N LYS A 173 2.12 -25.57 39.91
CA LYS A 173 3.25 -26.01 40.74
C LYS A 173 3.19 -25.46 42.17
N ARG A 174 2.71 -24.22 42.36
CA ARG A 174 2.49 -23.68 43.72
C ARG A 174 1.39 -24.39 44.49
N ILE A 175 0.28 -24.71 43.82
CA ILE A 175 -0.80 -25.48 44.42
C ILE A 175 -0.27 -26.86 44.84
N ALA A 176 0.50 -27.53 43.96
CA ALA A 176 1.12 -28.81 44.27
C ALA A 176 2.13 -28.72 45.44
N ALA A 177 2.91 -27.64 45.51
CA ALA A 177 3.85 -27.40 46.61
C ALA A 177 3.12 -27.24 47.96
N ALA A 178 2.01 -26.50 47.97
CA ALA A 178 1.19 -26.32 49.17
C ALA A 178 0.60 -27.65 49.67
N ILE A 179 0.12 -28.50 48.75
CA ILE A 179 -0.39 -29.83 49.09
C ILE A 179 0.75 -30.74 49.61
N ALA A 180 1.93 -30.71 48.98
CA ALA A 180 3.06 -31.51 49.44
C ALA A 180 3.53 -31.10 50.84
N ALA A 181 3.49 -29.80 51.15
CA ALA A 181 3.92 -29.26 52.45
C ALA A 181 3.05 -29.72 53.63
N THR A 182 1.79 -30.12 53.40
CA THR A 182 0.90 -30.63 54.46
C THR A 182 1.10 -32.11 54.75
N THR A 183 1.79 -32.84 53.87
CA THR A 183 2.18 -34.23 54.09
C THR A 183 3.54 -34.25 54.80
N GLY A 184 3.65 -34.78 56.02
CA GLY A 184 4.83 -34.62 56.89
C GLY A 184 6.20 -35.10 56.38
N VAL A 185 6.29 -35.69 55.18
CA VAL A 185 7.53 -36.10 54.48
C VAL A 185 7.79 -35.22 53.23
N GLY A 186 6.85 -34.33 52.89
CA GLY A 186 6.83 -33.57 51.65
C GLY A 186 7.55 -32.23 51.69
N ALA A 187 8.25 -31.87 52.77
CA ALA A 187 8.95 -30.58 52.87
C ALA A 187 10.01 -30.38 51.77
N ALA A 188 10.82 -31.41 51.47
CA ALA A 188 11.80 -31.37 50.39
C ALA A 188 11.14 -31.30 49.00
N VAL A 189 10.01 -31.99 48.83
CA VAL A 189 9.22 -31.99 47.59
C VAL A 189 8.56 -30.62 47.37
N ALA A 190 7.99 -30.04 48.43
CA ALA A 190 7.39 -28.70 48.43
C ALA A 190 8.43 -27.61 48.11
N ALA A 191 9.64 -27.71 48.67
CA ALA A 191 10.73 -26.80 48.36
C ALA A 191 11.14 -26.90 46.87
N GLY A 192 11.32 -28.12 46.34
CA GLY A 192 11.64 -28.32 44.92
C GLY A 192 10.56 -27.78 43.97
N LEU A 193 9.29 -28.01 44.28
CA LEU A 193 8.16 -27.47 43.50
C LEU A 193 8.08 -25.95 43.55
N THR A 194 8.37 -25.34 44.71
CA THR A 194 8.41 -23.89 44.88
C THR A 194 9.54 -23.25 44.08
N THR A 195 10.75 -23.83 44.13
CA THR A 195 11.88 -23.39 43.31
C THR A 195 11.54 -23.45 41.82
N THR A 196 10.91 -24.55 41.37
CA THR A 196 10.48 -24.71 39.98
C THR A 196 9.45 -23.66 39.59
N ALA A 197 8.49 -23.35 40.47
CA ALA A 197 7.49 -22.31 40.21
C ALA A 197 8.14 -20.92 40.05
N ASN A 198 9.13 -20.58 40.88
CA ASN A 198 9.86 -19.32 40.78
C ASN A 198 10.68 -19.20 39.49
N ILE A 199 11.28 -20.31 39.03
CA ILE A 199 11.97 -20.36 37.73
C ILE A 199 10.97 -20.06 36.60
N LEU A 200 9.81 -20.71 36.61
CA LEU A 200 8.77 -20.48 35.60
C LEU A 200 8.26 -19.03 35.61
N GLU A 201 8.16 -18.39 36.79
CA GLU A 201 7.84 -16.96 36.84
C GLU A 201 8.93 -16.07 36.25
N GLY A 202 10.21 -16.40 36.47
CA GLY A 202 11.32 -15.73 35.83
C GLY A 202 11.27 -15.87 34.30
N VAL A 203 10.95 -17.07 33.80
CA VAL A 203 10.74 -17.31 32.37
C VAL A 203 9.56 -16.49 31.84
N ALA A 204 8.43 -16.44 32.55
CA ALA A 204 7.29 -15.63 32.15
C ALA A 204 7.63 -14.12 32.15
N ALA A 205 8.43 -13.63 33.10
CA ALA A 205 8.92 -12.25 33.08
C ALA A 205 9.84 -11.98 31.88
N ALA A 206 10.71 -12.92 31.53
CA ALA A 206 11.56 -12.81 30.35
C ALA A 206 10.75 -12.80 29.04
N ILE A 207 9.74 -13.67 28.91
CA ILE A 207 8.82 -13.66 27.76
C ILE A 207 8.11 -12.31 27.65
N ALA A 208 7.64 -11.74 28.77
CA ALA A 208 7.02 -10.42 28.79
C ALA A 208 7.98 -9.30 28.36
N ALA A 209 9.25 -9.37 28.77
CA ALA A 209 10.27 -8.42 28.31
C ALA A 209 10.51 -8.53 26.79
N ILE A 210 10.54 -9.75 26.23
CA ILE A 210 10.67 -9.97 24.78
C ILE A 210 9.44 -9.42 24.03
N MET A 211 8.23 -9.59 24.58
CA MET A 211 7.03 -8.99 24.01
C MET A 211 7.14 -7.45 23.97
N ALA A 212 7.61 -6.83 25.05
CA ALA A 212 7.78 -5.38 25.12
C ALA A 212 8.78 -4.86 24.07
N THR A 213 9.90 -5.55 23.84
CA THR A 213 10.88 -5.14 22.81
C THR A 213 10.33 -5.29 21.40
N LYS A 214 9.53 -6.33 21.13
CA LYS A 214 8.85 -6.50 19.83
C LYS A 214 7.81 -5.42 19.58
N VAL A 215 7.03 -5.04 20.59
CA VAL A 215 6.08 -3.92 20.49
C VAL A 215 6.82 -2.61 20.22
N ALA A 216 7.89 -2.32 20.97
CA ALA A 216 8.69 -1.12 20.75
C ALA A 216 9.27 -1.06 19.32
N LYS A 217 9.76 -2.21 18.80
CA LYS A 217 10.22 -2.31 17.41
C LYS A 217 9.09 -2.02 16.42
N ALA A 218 7.90 -2.61 16.62
CA ALA A 218 6.74 -2.38 15.77
C ALA A 218 6.35 -0.90 15.68
N ILE A 219 6.36 -0.21 16.83
CA ILE A 219 6.06 1.23 16.92
C ILE A 219 7.13 2.05 16.18
N ASN A 220 8.41 1.68 16.31
CA ASN A 220 9.48 2.36 15.61
C ASN A 220 9.37 2.19 14.09
N ASP A 221 9.09 0.97 13.62
CA ASP A 221 8.90 0.66 12.20
C ASP A 221 7.66 1.41 11.63
N LEU A 222 6.57 1.50 12.42
CA LEU A 222 5.39 2.32 12.09
C LEU A 222 5.74 3.82 11.98
N SER A 223 6.55 4.33 12.91
CA SER A 223 6.98 5.73 12.91
C SER A 223 7.83 6.08 11.68
N GLN A 224 8.73 5.17 11.28
CA GLN A 224 9.52 5.33 10.07
C GLN A 224 8.64 5.35 8.81
N TRP A 225 7.63 4.49 8.76
CA TRP A 225 6.69 4.47 7.64
C TRP A 225 5.84 5.73 7.55
N VAL A 226 5.32 6.25 8.67
CA VAL A 226 4.61 7.54 8.68
C VAL A 226 5.52 8.66 8.18
N GLY A 227 6.80 8.67 8.57
CA GLY A 227 7.78 9.61 8.04
C GLY A 227 8.00 9.47 6.53
N ALA A 228 8.07 8.24 6.01
CA ALA A 228 8.19 7.97 4.58
C ALA A 228 6.93 8.41 3.81
N ALA A 229 5.73 8.16 4.35
CA ALA A 229 4.47 8.61 3.78
C ALA A 229 4.40 10.14 3.70
N GLN A 230 4.82 10.84 4.75
CA GLN A 230 4.90 12.29 4.76
C GLN A 230 5.92 12.82 3.76
N ALA A 231 7.08 12.16 3.64
CA ALA A 231 8.09 12.52 2.64
C ALA A 231 7.56 12.37 1.22
N LEU A 232 6.81 11.31 0.93
CA LEU A 232 6.16 11.11 -0.36
C LEU A 232 5.11 12.18 -0.65
N VAL A 233 4.21 12.45 0.30
CA VAL A 233 3.21 13.53 0.14
C VAL A 233 3.92 14.86 -0.11
N GLY A 234 5.02 15.12 0.58
CA GLY A 234 5.89 16.27 0.33
C GLY A 234 6.50 16.27 -1.07
N ALA A 235 6.99 15.13 -1.56
CA ALA A 235 7.56 15.00 -2.89
C ALA A 235 6.52 15.19 -4.00
N ILE A 236 5.34 14.58 -3.87
CA ILE A 236 4.21 14.76 -4.81
C ILE A 236 3.76 16.23 -4.79
N SER A 237 3.58 16.80 -3.60
CA SER A 237 3.14 18.20 -3.47
C SER A 237 4.18 19.15 -4.05
N ALA A 238 5.46 18.96 -3.75
CA ALA A 238 6.55 19.77 -4.28
C ALA A 238 6.73 19.58 -5.79
N GLY A 239 6.57 18.37 -6.32
CA GLY A 239 6.62 18.09 -7.75
C GLY A 239 5.46 18.76 -8.50
N LEU A 240 4.25 18.67 -7.96
CA LEU A 240 3.06 19.31 -8.52
C LEU A 240 3.14 20.84 -8.43
N LEU A 241 3.52 21.39 -7.26
CA LEU A 241 3.73 22.83 -7.09
C LEU A 241 4.87 23.34 -7.97
N SER A 242 5.98 22.62 -8.09
CA SER A 242 7.07 22.99 -8.99
C SER A 242 6.60 22.95 -10.45
N ALA A 243 5.76 21.99 -10.85
CA ALA A 243 5.22 21.92 -12.20
C ALA A 243 4.24 23.08 -12.49
N LEU A 244 3.45 23.48 -11.48
CA LEU A 244 2.54 24.62 -11.57
C LEU A 244 3.26 25.98 -11.53
N GLU A 245 4.25 26.17 -10.64
CA GLU A 245 5.03 27.41 -10.52
C GLU A 245 5.97 27.65 -11.70
N THR A 246 6.47 26.58 -12.34
CA THR A 246 7.29 26.71 -13.55
C THR A 246 6.46 26.79 -14.84
N GLY A 247 5.13 26.71 -14.76
CA GLY A 247 4.24 26.69 -15.93
C GLY A 247 4.42 25.45 -16.82
N THR A 248 4.98 24.37 -16.29
CA THR A 248 5.25 23.13 -17.04
C THR A 248 4.08 22.16 -17.07
N ILE A 249 3.03 22.35 -16.25
CA ILE A 249 1.70 21.85 -16.58
C ILE A 249 0.88 23.07 -17.01
N PRO A 250 0.78 23.35 -18.33
CA PRO A 250 -0.05 24.43 -18.80
C PRO A 250 -1.50 24.13 -18.43
N ASP A 251 -2.21 25.12 -17.91
CA ASP A 251 -3.65 25.04 -17.78
C ASP A 251 -4.24 24.70 -19.16
N LEU A 252 -5.22 23.80 -19.18
CA LEU A 252 -6.02 23.64 -20.39
C LEU A 252 -6.63 25.01 -20.74
N PRO A 253 -6.69 25.37 -22.03
CA PRO A 253 -7.24 26.66 -22.44
C PRO A 253 -8.60 26.92 -21.77
N SER A 254 -8.66 27.92 -20.89
CA SER A 254 -9.85 28.22 -20.10
C SER A 254 -10.94 28.92 -20.92
N ALA A 255 -10.56 29.51 -22.04
CA ALA A 255 -11.47 30.07 -23.04
C ALA A 255 -11.85 29.00 -24.07
N SER A 256 -13.15 28.89 -24.36
CA SER A 256 -13.59 28.14 -25.55
C SER A 256 -13.06 28.81 -26.81
N TYR A 257 -12.86 28.03 -27.88
CA TYR A 257 -12.47 28.58 -29.18
C TYR A 257 -13.43 29.71 -29.60
N ASP A 258 -12.91 30.92 -29.69
CA ASP A 258 -13.64 32.10 -30.15
C ASP A 258 -13.40 32.26 -31.66
N HIS A 259 -14.42 31.95 -32.46
CA HIS A 259 -14.30 32.03 -33.90
C HIS A 259 -14.54 33.47 -34.37
N PRO A 260 -13.70 34.04 -35.25
CA PRO A 260 -13.75 35.45 -35.66
C PRO A 260 -14.98 35.86 -36.51
N GLY A 261 -16.04 35.05 -36.50
CA GLY A 261 -17.32 35.30 -37.18
C GLY A 261 -18.47 35.66 -36.24
N VAL A 262 -18.27 35.72 -34.92
CA VAL A 262 -19.28 36.24 -33.96
C VAL A 262 -18.94 37.70 -33.62
N LEU A 263 -19.57 38.63 -34.32
CA LEU A 263 -19.78 40.01 -33.88
C LEU A 263 -21.28 40.28 -33.84
#